data_AF-W4GUT7-F1
#
_entry.id   AF-W4GUT7-F1
#
_cell.length_a   1.000
_cell.length_b   1.000
_cell.length_c   1.000
_cell.angle_alpha   90.00
_cell.angle_beta   90.00
_cell.angle_gamma   90.00
#
_symmetry.space_group_name_H-M   'P 1'
#
loop_
_entity.id
_entity.type
_entity.pdbx_description
1 polymer ?
#
loop_
_entity_poly.entity_id
_entity_poly.type
_entity_poly.pdbx_seq_one_letter_code
_entity_poly.pdbx_strand_id
1 'polypeptide(L)'
;MTSTFRDGIDDDAYDGDDDIPTVSTGVTFTLMTYNVLAQCYVRSSFFPYCDPKALKWKRRSAMLMQQIEAFHPRPDILCMQECDQYDTFWQPHMAAIGYASLYLKKTGAKQDGVGLFWRPDKFTVLGGENVSFNEALHCVTDESLRGRVIRDNVGLLAHFECVDRPATQFIVASTHLFWDPAQADVKLVQTKFMLDAIDAFVAELPRRRLPVFFAGDFNSLPDSDVVHHVTSRGLASAYSTYDPVSGEPRFTNVNGVVTAESTGPAFVGTLDYIFYDKAHVKVHKLMPLMEYDEAVADGGALPNRTVGSDHLPLMATFVFK
;
A
#
# COMPACT_ATOMS: atom_id res chain seq x y z
N MET A 1 22.71 4.27 -0.70
CA MET A 1 22.80 3.71 0.66
C MET A 1 22.32 2.27 0.57
N THR A 2 23.18 1.33 0.93
CA THR A 2 22.90 -0.11 0.91
C THR A 2 21.93 -0.45 2.04
N SER A 3 20.65 -0.63 1.69
CA SER A 3 19.63 -1.14 2.61
C SER A 3 20.00 -2.57 3.00
N THR A 4 20.39 -2.75 4.25
CA THR A 4 20.60 -4.07 4.87
C THR A 4 19.37 -4.37 5.69
N PHE A 5 18.74 -5.48 5.37
CA PHE A 5 17.55 -5.94 6.05
C PHE A 5 17.88 -6.34 7.50
N ARG A 6 16.98 -6.02 8.44
CA ARG A 6 17.05 -6.55 9.81
C ARG A 6 16.42 -7.95 9.82
N ASP A 7 17.22 -8.94 10.22
CA ASP A 7 16.73 -10.23 10.67
C ASP A 7 16.42 -10.09 12.17
N GLY A 8 15.23 -10.51 12.60
CA GLY A 8 14.87 -10.53 14.02
C GLY A 8 15.65 -11.63 14.74
N ILE A 9 16.41 -11.28 15.79
CA ILE A 9 17.11 -12.22 16.66
C ILE A 9 16.51 -12.08 18.06
N ASP A 10 15.95 -13.19 18.55
CA ASP A 10 16.00 -13.57 19.96
C ASP A 10 17.08 -14.65 20.08
N ASP A 11 18.11 -14.41 20.89
CA ASP A 11 19.11 -15.40 21.28
C ASP A 11 19.07 -15.54 22.81
N ASP A 12 18.77 -16.74 23.29
CA ASP A 12 19.51 -17.40 24.38
C ASP A 12 18.94 -18.81 24.64
N ALA A 13 19.63 -19.84 24.12
CA ALA A 13 20.05 -21.08 24.80
C ALA A 13 20.34 -22.18 23.77
N TYR A 14 21.63 -22.45 23.56
CA TYR A 14 22.15 -23.59 22.78
C TYR A 14 22.28 -24.81 23.71
N ASP A 15 21.63 -25.92 23.35
CA ASP A 15 22.06 -27.27 23.67
C ASP A 15 21.64 -28.19 22.50
N GLY A 16 22.55 -29.09 22.10
CA GLY A 16 22.64 -29.60 20.74
C GLY A 16 21.80 -30.82 20.33
N ASP A 17 22.14 -31.24 19.12
CA ASP A 17 21.74 -32.37 18.28
C ASP A 17 20.51 -32.22 17.35
N ASP A 18 20.85 -32.23 16.05
CA ASP A 18 20.08 -32.63 14.87
C ASP A 18 18.67 -32.07 14.67
N ASP A 19 18.61 -30.87 14.08
CA ASP A 19 17.69 -30.59 12.98
C ASP A 19 18.19 -29.38 12.17
N ILE A 20 18.81 -29.64 11.02
CA ILE A 20 19.06 -28.60 10.01
C ILE A 20 17.68 -28.07 9.59
N PRO A 21 17.34 -26.78 9.80
CA PRO A 21 16.03 -26.27 9.42
C PRO A 21 15.89 -26.43 7.92
N THR A 22 14.98 -27.30 7.49
CA THR A 22 14.61 -27.47 6.09
C THR A 22 14.25 -26.11 5.51
N VAL A 23 15.00 -25.67 4.50
CA VAL A 23 14.70 -24.49 3.70
C VAL A 23 13.21 -24.52 3.36
N SER A 24 12.47 -23.50 3.78
CA SER A 24 11.04 -23.37 3.50
C SER A 24 10.79 -23.53 1.99
N THR A 25 10.12 -24.60 1.60
CA THR A 25 9.86 -24.98 0.20
C THR A 25 8.69 -24.20 -0.42
N GLY A 26 8.11 -23.24 0.29
CA GLY A 26 6.95 -22.45 -0.15
C GLY A 26 7.26 -21.51 -1.32
N VAL A 27 6.25 -21.10 -2.08
CA VAL A 27 6.40 -19.97 -3.01
C VAL A 27 6.56 -18.70 -2.18
N THR A 28 7.61 -17.93 -2.43
CA THR A 28 7.83 -16.63 -1.81
C THR A 28 7.63 -15.51 -2.81
N PHE A 29 7.03 -14.40 -2.39
CA PHE A 29 6.95 -13.20 -3.20
C PHE A 29 6.94 -11.94 -2.37
N THR A 30 7.30 -10.82 -2.99
CA THR A 30 7.26 -9.49 -2.37
C THR A 30 6.08 -8.68 -2.86
N LEU A 31 5.33 -8.08 -1.93
CA LEU A 31 4.26 -7.13 -2.20
C LEU A 31 4.63 -5.79 -1.57
N MET A 32 4.54 -4.72 -2.37
CA MET A 32 4.73 -3.34 -1.94
C MET A 32 3.43 -2.55 -2.09
N THR A 33 3.19 -1.60 -1.18
CA THR A 33 2.22 -0.52 -1.40
C THR A 33 2.90 0.83 -1.22
N TYR A 34 2.54 1.79 -2.07
CA TYR A 34 3.11 3.14 -2.01
C TYR A 34 2.16 4.19 -2.59
N ASN A 35 1.71 5.13 -1.75
CA ASN A 35 1.11 6.37 -2.21
C ASN A 35 2.22 7.30 -2.72
N VAL A 36 2.19 7.64 -4.01
CA VAL A 36 3.28 8.38 -4.68
C VAL A 36 3.08 9.89 -4.75
N LEU A 37 2.03 10.41 -4.09
CA LEU A 37 1.64 11.82 -4.08
C LEU A 37 1.42 12.40 -5.49
N ALA A 38 0.17 12.41 -5.94
CA ALA A 38 -0.16 12.88 -7.28
C ALA A 38 0.20 14.36 -7.44
N GLN A 39 0.69 14.74 -8.61
CA GLN A 39 0.99 16.15 -8.89
C GLN A 39 -0.23 17.05 -8.74
N CYS A 40 -1.44 16.53 -8.97
CA CYS A 40 -2.68 17.29 -8.81
C CYS A 40 -3.01 17.71 -7.35
N TYR A 41 -2.34 17.13 -6.36
CA TYR A 41 -2.47 17.49 -4.93
C TYR A 41 -1.30 18.34 -4.42
N VAL A 42 -0.20 18.42 -5.18
CA VAL A 42 0.96 19.23 -4.82
C VAL A 42 0.66 20.72 -5.02
N ARG A 43 0.55 21.43 -3.89
CA ARG A 43 0.42 22.88 -3.83
C ARG A 43 1.45 23.44 -2.86
N SER A 44 2.14 24.53 -3.22
CA SER A 44 3.16 25.14 -2.34
C SER A 44 2.59 25.53 -0.96
N SER A 45 1.30 25.82 -0.86
CA SER A 45 0.63 26.10 0.41
C SER A 45 0.46 24.88 1.32
N PHE A 46 0.43 23.67 0.76
CA PHE A 46 0.36 22.41 1.53
C PHE A 46 1.75 21.88 1.90
N PHE A 47 2.75 22.25 1.10
CA PHE A 47 4.15 21.85 1.27
C PHE A 47 5.09 23.07 1.41
N PRO A 48 4.82 24.02 2.33
CA PRO A 48 5.59 25.27 2.42
C PRO A 48 7.05 25.05 2.87
N TYR A 49 7.32 23.92 3.50
CA TYR A 49 8.64 23.48 3.95
C TYR A 49 9.52 22.88 2.86
N CYS A 50 8.91 22.33 1.80
CA CYS A 50 9.63 21.59 0.77
C CYS A 50 10.22 22.56 -0.26
N ASP A 51 11.43 22.26 -0.77
CA ASP A 51 12.01 22.99 -1.90
C ASP A 51 11.02 22.97 -3.08
N PRO A 52 10.54 24.13 -3.59
CA PRO A 52 9.61 24.17 -4.72
C PRO A 52 10.13 23.47 -5.97
N LYS A 53 11.46 23.34 -6.14
CA LYS A 53 12.06 22.55 -7.22
C LYS A 53 11.88 21.06 -6.99
N ALA A 54 11.97 20.59 -5.74
CA ALA A 54 11.72 19.20 -5.37
C ALA A 54 10.26 18.84 -5.64
N LEU A 55 9.30 19.75 -5.39
CA LEU A 55 7.86 19.53 -5.63
C LEU A 55 7.45 19.37 -7.10
N LYS A 56 8.29 19.79 -8.06
CA LYS A 56 7.95 19.70 -9.49
C LYS A 56 7.91 18.24 -9.94
N TRP A 57 6.84 17.87 -10.66
CA TRP A 57 6.64 16.52 -11.20
C TRP A 57 7.91 15.91 -11.80
N LYS A 58 8.56 16.60 -12.74
CA LYS A 58 9.78 16.12 -13.39
C LYS A 58 10.87 15.68 -12.40
N ARG A 59 11.00 16.36 -11.25
CA ARG A 59 12.00 16.01 -10.23
C ARG A 59 11.48 14.90 -9.32
N ARG A 60 10.25 15.00 -8.81
CA ARG A 60 9.65 13.95 -7.95
C ARG A 60 9.55 12.62 -8.67
N SER A 61 9.06 12.60 -9.91
CA SER A 61 8.86 11.38 -10.69
C SER A 61 10.19 10.66 -10.94
N ALA A 62 11.27 11.40 -11.21
CA ALA A 62 12.62 10.84 -11.31
C ALA A 62 13.11 10.27 -9.96
N MET A 63 12.86 10.96 -8.84
CA MET A 63 13.21 10.45 -7.51
C MET A 63 12.42 9.18 -7.16
N LEU A 64 11.12 9.16 -7.43
CA LEU A 64 10.25 8.01 -7.17
C LEU A 64 10.68 6.78 -7.99
N MET A 65 11.00 6.96 -9.29
CA MET A 65 11.54 5.87 -10.10
C MET A 65 12.89 5.36 -9.59
N GLN A 66 13.80 6.27 -9.21
CA GLN A 66 15.08 5.89 -8.61
C GLN A 66 14.90 5.10 -7.30
N GLN A 67 13.92 5.48 -6.47
CA GLN A 67 13.58 4.74 -5.26
C GLN A 67 13.10 3.32 -5.60
N ILE A 68 12.19 3.18 -6.57
CA ILE A 68 11.66 1.88 -7.00
C ILE A 68 12.77 0.98 -7.55
N GLU A 69 13.67 1.52 -8.37
CA GLU A 69 14.80 0.79 -8.95
C GLU A 69 15.85 0.38 -7.91
N ALA A 70 16.00 1.18 -6.85
CA ALA A 70 16.98 0.94 -5.80
C ALA A 70 16.59 -0.19 -4.83
N PHE A 71 15.32 -0.60 -4.78
CA PHE A 71 14.92 -1.74 -3.95
C PHE A 71 15.58 -3.03 -4.42
N HIS A 72 16.16 -3.77 -3.48
CA HIS A 72 16.79 -5.06 -3.75
C HIS A 72 16.43 -6.09 -2.66
N PRO A 73 15.66 -7.15 -2.96
CA PRO A 73 15.00 -7.38 -4.26
C PRO A 73 13.97 -6.28 -4.57
N ARG A 74 13.75 -6.03 -5.87
CA ARG A 74 12.61 -5.20 -6.32
C ARG A 74 11.29 -5.91 -6.00
N PRO A 75 10.20 -5.17 -5.74
CA PRO A 75 8.91 -5.77 -5.40
C PRO A 75 8.36 -6.61 -6.55
N ASP A 76 7.87 -7.80 -6.30
CA ASP A 76 7.30 -8.63 -7.36
C ASP A 76 5.92 -8.12 -7.80
N ILE A 77 5.16 -7.56 -6.86
CA ILE A 77 3.91 -6.84 -7.07
C ILE A 77 3.96 -5.51 -6.30
N LEU A 78 3.51 -4.42 -6.94
CA LEU A 78 3.46 -3.07 -6.40
C LEU A 78 2.05 -2.47 -6.58
N CYS A 79 1.41 -2.17 -5.46
CA CYS A 79 0.19 -1.38 -5.37
C CYS A 79 0.56 0.11 -5.27
N MET A 80 0.12 0.94 -6.21
CA MET A 80 0.46 2.37 -6.24
C MET A 80 -0.81 3.22 -6.12
N GLN A 81 -0.85 4.11 -5.13
CA GLN A 81 -1.95 5.07 -4.95
C GLN A 81 -1.52 6.46 -5.40
N GLU A 82 -2.49 7.31 -5.72
CA GLU A 82 -2.24 8.65 -6.27
C GLU A 82 -1.37 8.63 -7.54
N CYS A 83 -1.55 7.59 -8.36
CA CYS A 83 -0.85 7.42 -9.61
C CYS A 83 -1.48 8.33 -10.67
N ASP A 84 -0.98 9.56 -10.85
CA ASP A 84 -1.28 10.39 -12.01
C ASP A 84 -0.19 10.24 -13.10
N GLN A 85 -0.44 10.74 -14.31
CA GLN A 85 0.49 10.57 -15.45
C GLN A 85 0.77 9.09 -15.80
N TYR A 86 -0.21 8.20 -15.60
CA TYR A 86 -0.06 6.76 -15.83
C TYR A 86 0.42 6.46 -17.27
N ASP A 87 -0.32 6.90 -18.28
CA ASP A 87 -0.02 6.57 -19.69
C ASP A 87 1.29 7.21 -20.18
N THR A 88 1.62 8.39 -19.67
CA THR A 88 2.76 9.19 -20.15
C THR A 88 4.05 8.95 -19.37
N PHE A 89 3.97 8.46 -18.14
CA PHE A 89 5.11 8.25 -17.26
C PHE A 89 5.14 6.83 -16.67
N TRP A 90 4.21 6.48 -15.78
CA TRP A 90 4.35 5.24 -15.00
C TRP A 90 4.35 3.99 -15.85
N GLN A 91 3.39 3.83 -16.76
CA GLN A 91 3.30 2.64 -17.60
C GLN A 91 4.58 2.41 -18.41
N PRO A 92 5.10 3.37 -19.21
CA PRO A 92 6.29 3.12 -20.02
C PRO A 92 7.56 2.93 -19.19
N HIS A 93 7.72 3.64 -18.06
CA HIS A 93 8.92 3.52 -17.22
C HIS A 93 8.94 2.21 -16.43
N MET A 94 7.80 1.80 -15.87
CA MET A 94 7.68 0.51 -15.17
C MET A 94 7.84 -0.67 -16.14
N ALA A 95 7.29 -0.57 -17.36
CA ALA A 95 7.50 -1.55 -18.42
C ALA A 95 8.98 -1.68 -18.81
N ALA A 96 9.72 -0.56 -18.90
CA ALA A 96 11.14 -0.57 -19.20
C ALA A 96 11.99 -1.31 -18.17
N ILE A 97 11.55 -1.37 -16.90
CA ILE A 97 12.20 -2.14 -15.83
C ILE A 97 11.56 -3.51 -15.57
N GLY A 98 10.69 -3.97 -16.49
CA GLY A 98 10.17 -5.34 -16.53
C GLY A 98 8.83 -5.57 -15.84
N TYR A 99 8.00 -4.54 -15.64
CA TYR A 99 6.67 -4.68 -15.05
C TYR A 99 5.56 -4.60 -16.10
N ALA A 100 4.53 -5.43 -15.93
CA ALA A 100 3.21 -5.20 -16.51
C ALA A 100 2.33 -4.45 -15.52
N SER A 101 1.22 -3.86 -15.98
CA SER A 101 0.37 -3.05 -15.10
C SER A 101 -1.10 -3.02 -15.48
N LEU A 102 -1.93 -2.83 -14.45
CA LEU A 102 -3.34 -2.44 -14.50
C LEU A 102 -3.47 -1.09 -13.81
N TYR A 103 -4.42 -0.27 -14.26
CA TYR A 103 -4.66 1.05 -13.70
C TYR A 103 -6.14 1.41 -13.76
N LEU A 104 -6.63 1.97 -12.67
CA LEU A 104 -7.96 2.52 -12.57
C LEU A 104 -7.88 3.96 -12.09
N LYS A 105 -8.22 4.89 -12.99
CA LYS A 105 -8.38 6.30 -12.67
C LYS A 105 -9.59 6.51 -11.77
N LYS A 106 -9.51 7.46 -10.83
CA LYS A 106 -10.67 7.96 -10.09
C LYS A 106 -11.73 8.49 -11.08
N THR A 107 -13.01 8.36 -10.73
CA THR A 107 -14.14 8.72 -11.61
C THR A 107 -14.39 10.23 -11.73
N GLY A 108 -13.78 11.03 -10.85
CA GLY A 108 -13.96 12.47 -10.79
C GLY A 108 -13.01 13.28 -11.70
N ALA A 109 -12.94 14.59 -11.44
CA ALA A 109 -12.07 15.49 -12.21
C ALA A 109 -10.56 15.31 -11.93
N LYS A 110 -10.23 14.58 -10.85
CA LYS A 110 -8.84 14.30 -10.47
C LYS A 110 -8.19 13.38 -11.48
N GLN A 111 -6.88 13.55 -11.67
CA GLN A 111 -6.14 12.86 -12.72
C GLN A 111 -5.44 11.60 -12.23
N ASP A 112 -5.49 11.35 -10.92
CA ASP A 112 -4.87 10.21 -10.28
C ASP A 112 -5.80 9.00 -10.20
N GLY A 113 -5.20 7.87 -9.83
CA GLY A 113 -5.87 6.60 -9.67
C GLY A 113 -5.06 5.62 -8.85
N VAL A 114 -5.47 4.35 -8.93
CA VAL A 114 -4.80 3.22 -8.31
C VAL A 114 -4.19 2.35 -9.41
N GLY A 115 -2.90 2.07 -9.29
CA GLY A 115 -2.15 1.18 -10.18
C GLY A 115 -1.77 -0.11 -9.48
N LEU A 116 -1.71 -1.20 -10.25
CA LEU A 116 -1.19 -2.49 -9.82
C LEU A 116 -0.13 -2.91 -10.85
N PHE A 117 1.12 -2.96 -10.42
CA PHE A 117 2.27 -3.31 -11.25
C PHE A 117 2.80 -4.67 -10.80
N TRP A 118 3.16 -5.56 -11.72
CA TRP A 118 3.74 -6.85 -11.37
C TRP A 118 4.80 -7.29 -12.37
N ARG A 119 5.64 -8.22 -11.93
CA ARG A 119 6.64 -8.90 -12.75
C ARG A 119 5.99 -10.04 -13.54
N PRO A 120 5.81 -9.92 -14.87
CA PRO A 120 5.12 -10.93 -15.67
C PRO A 120 5.96 -12.21 -15.86
N ASP A 121 7.26 -12.17 -15.57
CA ASP A 121 8.10 -13.36 -15.51
C ASP A 121 7.83 -14.24 -14.27
N LYS A 122 7.18 -13.68 -13.23
CA LYS A 122 6.82 -14.40 -12.00
C LYS A 122 5.35 -14.68 -11.87
N PHE A 123 4.49 -13.79 -12.37
CA PHE A 123 3.05 -13.89 -12.21
C PHE A 123 2.27 -13.58 -13.48
N THR A 124 1.26 -14.41 -13.74
CA THR A 124 0.24 -14.20 -14.77
C THR A 124 -1.02 -13.64 -14.11
N VAL A 125 -1.65 -12.63 -14.72
CA VAL A 125 -2.97 -12.14 -14.30
C VAL A 125 -4.04 -12.91 -15.06
N LEU A 126 -4.92 -13.60 -14.34
CA LEU A 126 -6.00 -14.42 -14.90
C LEU A 126 -7.33 -13.65 -15.03
N GLY A 127 -7.45 -12.52 -14.34
CA GLY A 127 -8.65 -11.69 -14.32
C GLY A 127 -8.55 -10.64 -13.22
N GLY A 128 -9.55 -9.76 -13.14
CA GLY A 128 -9.61 -8.72 -12.12
C GLY A 128 -10.89 -7.90 -12.23
N GLU A 129 -11.06 -6.99 -11.28
CA GLU A 129 -12.24 -6.15 -11.17
C GLU A 129 -11.87 -4.73 -10.77
N ASN A 130 -12.60 -3.78 -11.36
CA ASN A 130 -12.54 -2.36 -11.04
C ASN A 130 -13.71 -2.03 -10.11
N VAL A 131 -13.42 -1.45 -8.95
CA VAL A 131 -14.44 -1.13 -7.95
C VAL A 131 -14.60 0.39 -7.86
N SER A 132 -15.77 0.90 -8.25
CA SER A 132 -16.13 2.30 -8.10
C SER A 132 -16.89 2.51 -6.78
N PHE A 133 -16.31 3.17 -5.79
CA PHE A 133 -16.96 3.29 -4.49
C PHE A 133 -18.19 4.22 -4.48
N ASN A 134 -18.41 4.98 -5.55
CA ASN A 134 -19.66 5.69 -5.72
C ASN A 134 -20.86 4.73 -5.79
N GLU A 135 -20.65 3.47 -6.20
CA GLU A 135 -21.69 2.44 -6.24
C GLU A 135 -22.13 1.98 -4.85
N ALA A 136 -21.31 2.20 -3.82
CA ALA A 136 -21.68 1.93 -2.43
C ALA A 136 -22.92 2.72 -1.98
N LEU A 137 -23.24 3.83 -2.67
CA LEU A 137 -24.51 4.54 -2.58
C LEU A 137 -25.73 3.61 -2.58
N HIS A 138 -25.72 2.54 -3.38
CA HIS A 138 -26.85 1.63 -3.50
C HIS A 138 -27.05 0.74 -2.27
N CYS A 139 -26.02 0.60 -1.43
CA CYS A 139 -26.03 -0.20 -0.21
C CYS A 139 -26.26 0.65 1.06
N VAL A 140 -26.26 1.99 0.95
CA VAL A 140 -26.42 2.91 2.08
C VAL A 140 -27.88 3.36 2.20
N THR A 141 -28.50 3.05 3.34
CA THR A 141 -29.87 3.44 3.69
C THR A 141 -29.96 4.73 4.51
N ASP A 142 -28.88 5.13 5.19
CA ASP A 142 -28.81 6.39 5.93
C ASP A 142 -28.67 7.58 4.96
N GLU A 143 -29.67 8.47 4.94
CA GLU A 143 -29.71 9.62 4.01
C GLU A 143 -28.55 10.62 4.21
N SER A 144 -28.09 10.82 5.45
CA SER A 144 -26.96 11.71 5.76
C SER A 144 -25.65 11.17 5.18
N LEU A 145 -25.45 9.86 5.27
CA LEU A 145 -24.28 9.17 4.73
C LEU A 145 -24.36 9.03 3.22
N ARG A 146 -25.55 8.81 2.68
CA ARG A 146 -25.83 8.72 1.24
C ARG A 146 -25.33 9.95 0.48
N GLY A 147 -25.50 11.15 1.03
CA GLY A 147 -24.99 12.39 0.44
C GLY A 147 -23.46 12.56 0.53
N ARG A 148 -22.77 11.78 1.38
CA ARG A 148 -21.33 11.90 1.63
C ARG A 148 -20.48 10.79 1.04
N VAL A 149 -21.07 9.62 0.72
CA VAL A 149 -20.31 8.46 0.20
C VAL A 149 -19.75 8.67 -1.21
N ILE A 150 -20.37 9.55 -2.00
CA ILE A 150 -19.90 9.88 -3.36
C ILE A 150 -18.63 10.73 -3.25
N ARG A 151 -17.48 10.11 -3.51
CA ARG A 151 -16.13 10.70 -3.38
C ARG A 151 -15.16 10.33 -4.50
N ASP A 152 -15.62 9.57 -5.50
CA ASP A 152 -14.83 9.13 -6.66
C ASP A 152 -13.59 8.28 -6.34
N ASN A 153 -13.45 7.83 -5.09
CA ASN A 153 -12.45 6.85 -4.70
C ASN A 153 -12.72 5.51 -5.38
N VAL A 154 -11.66 4.75 -5.62
CA VAL A 154 -11.72 3.50 -6.38
C VAL A 154 -10.87 2.41 -5.72
N GLY A 155 -11.19 1.17 -6.04
CA GLY A 155 -10.39 -0.01 -5.74
C GLY A 155 -10.12 -0.82 -7.01
N LEU A 156 -9.04 -1.58 -7.00
CA LEU A 156 -8.64 -2.47 -8.09
C LEU A 156 -8.24 -3.81 -7.47
N LEU A 157 -8.70 -4.93 -8.03
CA LEU A 157 -8.25 -6.25 -7.63
C LEU A 157 -7.89 -7.11 -8.83
N ALA A 158 -6.92 -8.00 -8.66
CA ALA A 158 -6.52 -8.94 -9.70
C ALA A 158 -6.20 -10.33 -9.13
N HIS A 159 -6.52 -11.35 -9.93
CA HIS A 159 -6.22 -12.75 -9.68
C HIS A 159 -4.88 -13.10 -10.31
N PHE A 160 -3.91 -13.47 -9.47
CA PHE A 160 -2.57 -13.86 -9.88
C PHE A 160 -2.38 -15.37 -9.82
N GLU A 161 -1.59 -15.86 -10.76
CA GLU A 161 -1.04 -17.22 -10.79
C GLU A 161 0.48 -17.16 -10.87
N CYS A 162 1.18 -17.94 -10.06
CA CYS A 162 2.63 -18.06 -10.14
C CYS A 162 3.05 -18.84 -11.40
N VAL A 163 3.91 -18.25 -12.24
CA VAL A 163 4.37 -18.83 -13.52
C VAL A 163 5.03 -20.18 -13.31
N ASP A 164 5.98 -20.29 -12.36
CA ASP A 164 6.72 -21.52 -12.12
C ASP A 164 5.93 -22.54 -11.29
N ARG A 165 4.86 -22.10 -10.59
CA ARG A 165 4.00 -22.97 -9.77
C ARG A 165 2.52 -22.61 -9.95
N PRO A 166 1.87 -22.97 -11.07
CA PRO A 166 0.48 -22.58 -11.37
C PRO A 166 -0.58 -23.04 -10.35
N ALA A 167 -0.25 -24.01 -9.52
CA ALA A 167 -1.09 -24.39 -8.38
C ALA A 167 -1.21 -23.26 -7.33
N THR A 168 -0.25 -22.34 -7.28
CA THR A 168 -0.24 -21.18 -6.38
C THR A 168 -0.93 -20.00 -7.06
N GLN A 169 -2.14 -19.72 -6.59
CA GLN A 169 -2.98 -18.61 -7.05
C GLN A 169 -3.42 -17.78 -5.85
N PHE A 170 -3.61 -16.48 -6.04
CA PHE A 170 -3.99 -15.55 -4.98
C PHE A 170 -4.58 -14.26 -5.56
N ILE A 171 -5.26 -13.49 -4.70
CA ILE A 171 -5.83 -12.19 -5.06
C ILE A 171 -4.98 -11.08 -4.46
N VAL A 172 -4.68 -10.05 -5.24
CA VAL A 172 -4.18 -8.77 -4.70
C VAL A 172 -5.18 -7.68 -5.02
N ALA A 173 -5.64 -7.00 -3.97
CA ALA A 173 -6.49 -5.82 -4.03
C ALA A 173 -5.70 -4.59 -3.58
N SER A 174 -5.99 -3.44 -4.21
CA SER A 174 -5.43 -2.14 -3.87
C SER A 174 -6.52 -1.08 -3.80
N THR A 175 -6.40 -0.13 -2.87
CA THR A 175 -7.30 1.03 -2.82
C THR A 175 -6.61 2.30 -2.31
N HIS A 176 -7.31 3.43 -2.49
CA HIS A 176 -7.04 4.69 -1.82
C HIS A 176 -8.39 5.23 -1.28
N LEU A 177 -8.61 5.06 0.03
CA LEU A 177 -9.84 5.50 0.70
C LEU A 177 -9.93 7.02 0.82
N PHE A 178 -11.13 7.53 1.11
CA PHE A 178 -11.35 8.96 1.26
C PHE A 178 -10.49 9.57 2.39
N TRP A 179 -9.94 10.77 2.17
CA TRP A 179 -8.88 11.31 3.03
C TRP A 179 -9.38 12.01 4.32
N ASP A 180 -10.58 12.59 4.30
CA ASP A 180 -11.03 13.50 5.36
C ASP A 180 -11.10 12.79 6.73
N PRO A 181 -10.33 13.24 7.76
CA PRO A 181 -10.36 12.64 9.08
C PRO A 181 -11.73 12.73 9.75
N ALA A 182 -12.56 13.71 9.40
CA ALA A 182 -13.90 13.88 9.96
C ALA A 182 -14.95 12.91 9.37
N GLN A 183 -14.60 12.12 8.35
CA GLN A 183 -15.52 11.22 7.64
C GLN A 183 -15.08 9.77 7.74
N ALA A 184 -14.85 9.30 8.97
CA ALA A 184 -14.50 7.89 9.26
C ALA A 184 -15.57 6.89 8.80
N ASP A 185 -16.84 7.30 8.84
CA ASP A 185 -17.97 6.51 8.36
C ASP A 185 -17.98 6.31 6.83
N VAL A 186 -17.61 7.34 6.06
CA VAL A 186 -17.43 7.22 4.61
C VAL A 186 -16.32 6.23 4.30
N LYS A 187 -15.17 6.35 4.98
CA LYS A 187 -14.06 5.41 4.84
C LYS A 187 -14.50 3.97 5.16
N LEU A 188 -15.23 3.77 6.24
CA LEU A 188 -15.76 2.46 6.63
C LEU A 188 -16.73 1.86 5.59
N VAL A 189 -17.61 2.68 5.00
CA VAL A 189 -18.49 2.22 3.90
C VAL A 189 -17.69 1.79 2.69
N GLN A 190 -16.68 2.58 2.30
CA GLN A 190 -15.80 2.23 1.18
C GLN A 190 -15.03 0.92 1.45
N THR A 191 -14.53 0.73 2.66
CA THR A 191 -13.87 -0.50 3.09
C THR A 191 -14.80 -1.71 3.00
N LYS A 192 -16.02 -1.60 3.53
CA LYS A 192 -17.04 -2.67 3.46
C LYS A 192 -17.33 -3.04 2.01
N PHE A 193 -17.58 -2.05 1.17
CA PHE A 193 -17.89 -2.25 -0.23
C PHE A 193 -16.73 -2.93 -0.99
N MET A 194 -15.48 -2.55 -0.71
CA MET A 194 -14.30 -3.20 -1.29
C MET A 194 -14.18 -4.67 -0.86
N LEU A 195 -14.37 -4.97 0.42
CA LEU A 195 -14.29 -6.34 0.94
C LEU A 195 -15.41 -7.22 0.39
N ASP A 196 -16.61 -6.67 0.22
CA ASP A 196 -17.73 -7.39 -0.39
C ASP A 196 -17.49 -7.64 -1.90
N ALA A 197 -16.85 -6.72 -2.62
CA ALA A 197 -16.42 -6.93 -4.00
C ALA A 197 -15.35 -8.03 -4.11
N ILE A 198 -14.37 -8.04 -3.20
CA ILE A 198 -13.35 -9.10 -3.13
C ILE A 198 -14.02 -10.46 -2.92
N ASP A 199 -14.95 -10.57 -1.97
CA ASP A 199 -15.65 -11.82 -1.67
C ASP A 199 -16.52 -12.29 -2.84
N ALA A 200 -17.22 -11.37 -3.50
CA ALA A 200 -18.02 -11.67 -4.69
C ALA A 200 -17.14 -12.22 -5.82
N PHE A 201 -16.03 -11.53 -6.12
CA PHE A 201 -15.07 -11.97 -7.13
C PHE A 201 -14.50 -13.36 -6.81
N VAL A 202 -14.07 -13.61 -5.57
CA VAL A 202 -13.54 -14.92 -5.16
C VAL A 202 -14.60 -16.04 -5.23
N ALA A 203 -15.86 -15.74 -4.94
CA ALA A 203 -16.95 -16.72 -4.97
C ALA A 203 -17.27 -17.23 -6.40
N GLU A 204 -17.00 -16.39 -7.42
CA GLU A 204 -17.15 -16.72 -8.84
C GLU A 204 -15.99 -17.56 -9.39
N LEU A 205 -14.84 -17.56 -8.73
CA LEU A 205 -13.69 -18.34 -9.18
C LEU A 205 -13.90 -19.84 -8.97
N PRO A 206 -13.40 -20.70 -9.90
CA PRO A 206 -13.46 -22.16 -9.72
C PRO A 206 -12.81 -22.63 -8.41
N ARG A 207 -11.74 -21.94 -7.99
CA ARG A 207 -11.09 -22.13 -6.69
C ARG A 207 -11.66 -21.12 -5.69
N ARG A 208 -12.70 -21.51 -4.97
CA ARG A 208 -13.46 -20.67 -4.01
C ARG A 208 -12.72 -20.26 -2.72
N ARG A 209 -11.41 -20.55 -2.62
CA ARG A 209 -10.58 -20.24 -1.45
C ARG A 209 -9.17 -19.90 -1.91
N LEU A 210 -8.99 -18.68 -2.39
CA LEU A 210 -7.67 -18.13 -2.70
C LEU A 210 -7.23 -17.19 -1.58
N PRO A 211 -5.94 -17.22 -1.19
CA PRO A 211 -5.40 -16.23 -0.28
C PRO A 211 -5.60 -14.81 -0.83
N VAL A 212 -6.02 -13.89 0.03
CA VAL A 212 -6.25 -12.49 -0.32
C VAL A 212 -5.17 -11.62 0.31
N PHE A 213 -4.66 -10.68 -0.49
CA PHE A 213 -3.87 -9.55 -0.03
C PHE A 213 -4.66 -8.28 -0.35
N PHE A 214 -4.75 -7.37 0.61
CA PHE A 214 -5.42 -6.09 0.44
C PHE A 214 -4.51 -4.97 0.95
N ALA A 215 -3.96 -4.19 0.03
CA ALA A 215 -2.98 -3.17 0.34
C ALA A 215 -3.46 -1.79 -0.08
N GLY A 216 -2.85 -0.73 0.44
CA GLY A 216 -3.14 0.62 -0.02
C GLY A 216 -3.07 1.67 1.06
N ASP A 217 -3.56 2.85 0.70
CA ASP A 217 -3.76 3.98 1.61
C ASP A 217 -5.21 3.96 2.10
N PHE A 218 -5.36 3.65 3.39
CA PHE A 218 -6.66 3.54 4.03
C PHE A 218 -7.08 4.85 4.70
N ASN A 219 -6.23 5.87 4.74
CA ASN A 219 -6.49 7.14 5.43
C ASN A 219 -7.09 6.94 6.85
N SER A 220 -6.66 5.87 7.53
CA SER A 220 -7.23 5.40 8.80
C SER A 220 -6.13 4.88 9.71
N LEU A 221 -6.17 5.29 10.98
CA LEU A 221 -5.20 4.87 12.00
C LEU A 221 -5.43 3.41 12.44
N PRO A 222 -4.43 2.76 13.08
CA PRO A 222 -4.51 1.35 13.47
C PRO A 222 -5.71 0.97 14.35
N ASP A 223 -6.21 1.89 15.17
CA ASP A 223 -7.33 1.74 16.11
C ASP A 223 -8.70 2.09 15.48
N SER A 224 -8.74 2.35 14.18
CA SER A 224 -9.97 2.74 13.49
C SER A 224 -10.91 1.56 13.24
N ASP A 225 -12.22 1.86 13.12
CA ASP A 225 -13.22 0.90 12.67
C ASP A 225 -12.91 0.31 11.29
N VAL A 226 -12.18 1.03 10.44
CA VAL A 226 -11.73 0.55 9.13
C VAL A 226 -10.78 -0.63 9.30
N VAL A 227 -9.72 -0.48 10.10
CA VAL A 227 -8.73 -1.54 10.35
C VAL A 227 -9.37 -2.69 11.12
N HIS A 228 -10.21 -2.40 12.11
CA HIS A 228 -10.99 -3.43 12.82
C HIS A 228 -11.91 -4.22 11.88
N HIS A 229 -12.57 -3.56 10.93
CA HIS A 229 -13.43 -4.25 9.98
C HIS A 229 -12.64 -5.16 9.04
N VAL A 230 -11.51 -4.69 8.48
CA VAL A 230 -10.64 -5.51 7.62
C VAL A 230 -10.14 -6.74 8.38
N THR A 231 -9.66 -6.56 9.62
CA THR A 231 -9.13 -7.67 10.42
C THR A 231 -10.21 -8.64 10.89
N SER A 232 -11.44 -8.17 11.11
CA SER A 232 -12.59 -9.04 11.42
C SER A 232 -12.94 -10.02 10.30
N ARG A 233 -12.50 -9.75 9.05
CA ARG A 233 -12.67 -10.63 7.88
C ARG A 233 -11.58 -11.71 7.78
N GLY A 234 -10.74 -11.87 8.81
CA GLY A 234 -9.70 -12.89 8.86
C GLY A 234 -8.36 -12.46 8.25
N LEU A 235 -8.26 -11.22 7.77
CA LEU A 235 -6.99 -10.65 7.34
C LEU A 235 -6.19 -10.13 8.55
N ALA A 236 -4.88 -10.04 8.41
CA ALA A 236 -3.99 -9.40 9.38
C ALA A 236 -3.11 -8.36 8.68
N SER A 237 -2.73 -7.30 9.38
CA SER A 237 -1.72 -6.37 8.87
C SER A 237 -0.35 -7.05 8.94
N ALA A 238 0.40 -6.99 7.83
CA ALA A 238 1.76 -7.51 7.76
C ALA A 238 2.71 -6.82 8.74
N TYR A 239 2.44 -5.57 9.10
CA TYR A 239 3.26 -4.73 9.96
C TYR A 239 2.74 -4.67 11.42
N SER A 240 1.74 -5.48 11.79
CA SER A 240 1.14 -5.50 13.14
C SER A 240 2.05 -5.92 14.30
N THR A 241 3.31 -6.26 14.03
CA THR A 241 4.34 -6.58 15.04
C THR A 241 5.64 -5.78 14.81
N TYR A 242 5.58 -4.74 13.97
CA TYR A 242 6.73 -3.92 13.63
C TYR A 242 7.23 -3.08 14.81
N ASP A 243 6.32 -2.50 15.59
CA ASP A 243 6.64 -1.82 16.84
C ASP A 243 6.26 -2.71 18.04
N PRO A 244 7.17 -2.96 19.00
CA PRO A 244 6.88 -3.82 20.15
C PRO A 244 5.76 -3.33 21.07
N VAL A 245 5.41 -2.05 21.01
CA VAL A 245 4.43 -1.41 21.90
C VAL A 245 3.10 -1.19 21.17
N SER A 246 3.12 -0.54 20.00
CA SER A 246 1.91 -0.24 19.23
C SER A 246 1.51 -1.34 18.26
N GLY A 247 2.36 -2.32 18.01
CA GLY A 247 2.19 -3.33 16.96
C GLY A 247 2.50 -2.78 15.58
N GLU A 248 1.81 -1.74 15.13
CA GLU A 248 2.03 -1.06 13.85
C GLU A 248 3.18 -0.05 13.91
N PRO A 249 3.80 0.34 12.76
CA PRO A 249 4.80 1.39 12.73
C PRO A 249 4.26 2.70 13.27
N ARG A 250 5.16 3.55 13.79
CA ARG A 250 4.80 4.90 14.26
C ARG A 250 4.16 5.75 13.17
N PHE A 251 4.63 5.61 11.93
CA PHE A 251 4.11 6.35 10.80
C PHE A 251 4.36 5.67 9.47
N THR A 252 3.48 5.95 8.52
CA THR A 252 3.69 5.76 7.09
C THR A 252 3.48 7.05 6.33
N ASN A 253 2.84 8.06 6.92
CA ASN A 253 2.74 9.42 6.41
C ASN A 253 3.29 10.43 7.43
N VAL A 254 4.09 11.40 6.93
CA VAL A 254 4.57 12.55 7.71
C VAL A 254 4.46 13.78 6.84
N ASN A 255 3.47 14.63 7.10
CA ASN A 255 3.22 15.80 6.27
C ASN A 255 2.79 17.04 7.03
N GLY A 256 2.90 18.16 6.32
CA GLY A 256 2.42 19.48 6.73
C GLY A 256 3.36 20.19 7.71
N VAL A 257 3.30 21.52 7.72
CA VAL A 257 3.86 22.38 8.77
C VAL A 257 2.77 23.43 9.02
N VAL A 258 2.24 23.49 10.24
CA VAL A 258 1.01 24.26 10.51
C VAL A 258 1.28 25.76 10.44
N THR A 259 2.47 26.23 10.85
CA THR A 259 2.89 27.64 10.80
C THR A 259 4.42 27.78 10.73
N ALA A 260 4.94 28.98 10.45
CA ALA A 260 6.38 29.28 10.54
C ALA A 260 6.95 29.11 11.97
N GLU A 261 6.09 28.93 12.98
CA GLU A 261 6.40 28.80 14.40
C GLU A 261 6.26 27.35 14.90
N SER A 262 5.70 26.44 14.09
CA SER A 262 5.54 25.04 14.49
C SER A 262 6.88 24.31 14.51
N THR A 263 7.09 23.52 15.56
CA THR A 263 8.33 22.74 15.77
C THR A 263 8.32 21.36 15.11
N GLY A 264 7.30 21.05 14.29
CA GLY A 264 7.15 19.74 13.70
C GLY A 264 6.01 19.62 12.68
N PRO A 265 5.83 18.40 12.14
CA PRO A 265 4.84 18.12 11.11
C PRO A 265 3.39 18.30 11.60
N ALA A 266 2.47 18.61 10.69
CA ALA A 266 1.04 18.75 10.99
C ALA A 266 0.37 17.38 11.25
N PHE A 267 0.84 16.34 10.57
CA PHE A 267 0.38 14.98 10.74
C PHE A 267 1.54 13.98 10.72
N VAL A 268 1.46 13.00 11.61
CA VAL A 268 2.35 11.84 11.69
C VAL A 268 1.48 10.65 12.06
N GLY A 269 1.43 9.63 11.21
CA GLY A 269 0.62 8.46 11.51
C GLY A 269 0.68 7.37 10.45
N THR A 270 0.19 6.19 10.82
CA THR A 270 0.12 5.01 9.96
C THR A 270 -1.23 4.97 9.27
N LEU A 271 -1.20 5.14 7.96
CA LEU A 271 -2.37 5.20 7.08
C LEU A 271 -2.32 4.12 6.00
N ASP A 272 -1.13 3.60 5.72
CA ASP A 272 -0.88 2.62 4.68
C ASP A 272 -0.73 1.22 5.28
N TYR A 273 -1.30 0.22 4.62
CA TYR A 273 -1.29 -1.15 5.14
C TYR A 273 -1.09 -2.17 4.02
N ILE A 274 -0.52 -3.32 4.39
CA ILE A 274 -0.59 -4.56 3.61
C ILE A 274 -1.33 -5.59 4.46
N PHE A 275 -2.61 -5.76 4.22
CA PHE A 275 -3.39 -6.83 4.84
C PHE A 275 -3.23 -8.13 4.07
N TYR A 276 -3.15 -9.26 4.77
CA TYR A 276 -2.98 -10.57 4.15
C TYR A 276 -3.78 -11.65 4.89
N ASP A 277 -4.13 -12.70 4.15
CA ASP A 277 -4.77 -13.89 4.71
C ASP A 277 -3.78 -14.71 5.56
N LYS A 278 -3.79 -14.46 6.87
CA LYS A 278 -2.94 -15.15 7.83
C LYS A 278 -3.22 -16.64 7.97
N ALA A 279 -4.35 -17.15 7.47
CA ALA A 279 -4.66 -18.58 7.54
C ALA A 279 -3.77 -19.37 6.57
N HIS A 280 -3.53 -18.84 5.37
CA HIS A 280 -2.84 -19.53 4.28
C HIS A 280 -1.45 -18.97 3.94
N VAL A 281 -1.12 -17.79 4.47
CA VAL A 281 0.15 -17.10 4.18
C VAL A 281 0.85 -16.73 5.47
N LYS A 282 2.19 -16.67 5.45
CA LYS A 282 3.01 -16.10 6.52
C LYS A 282 3.82 -14.92 5.99
N VAL A 283 4.03 -13.92 6.84
CA VAL A 283 5.07 -12.91 6.62
C VAL A 283 6.41 -13.60 6.86
N HIS A 284 7.29 -13.56 5.86
CA HIS A 284 8.65 -14.05 5.96
C HIS A 284 9.62 -12.92 6.33
N LYS A 285 9.40 -11.72 5.78
CA LYS A 285 10.30 -10.58 5.98
C LYS A 285 9.56 -9.25 5.83
N LEU A 286 9.95 -8.26 6.63
CA LEU A 286 9.48 -6.87 6.50
C LEU A 286 10.62 -5.97 6.03
N MET A 287 10.29 -5.00 5.18
CA MET A 287 11.22 -3.94 4.83
C MET A 287 11.34 -2.96 6.02
N PRO A 288 12.55 -2.62 6.46
CA PRO A 288 12.72 -1.56 7.46
C PRO A 288 12.27 -0.22 6.89
N LEU A 289 11.57 0.55 7.72
CA LEU A 289 11.06 1.87 7.40
C LEU A 289 12.06 2.96 7.78
N MET A 290 11.94 4.10 7.11
CA MET A 290 12.70 5.31 7.43
C MET A 290 12.44 5.74 8.87
N GLU A 291 13.49 6.09 9.60
CA GLU A 291 13.37 6.59 10.96
C GLU A 291 12.78 8.01 10.96
N TYR A 292 12.06 8.36 12.03
CA TYR A 292 11.38 9.65 12.13
C TYR A 292 12.33 10.84 11.97
N ASP A 293 13.50 10.78 12.61
CA ASP A 293 14.50 11.85 12.57
C ASP A 293 15.04 12.07 11.14
N GLU A 294 15.11 11.02 10.32
CA GLU A 294 15.47 11.12 8.91
C GLU A 294 14.34 11.76 8.08
N ALA A 295 13.08 11.37 8.33
CA ALA A 295 11.93 11.90 7.62
C ALA A 295 11.76 13.42 7.81
N VAL A 296 12.09 13.94 9.00
CA VAL A 296 11.97 15.37 9.34
C VAL A 296 13.26 16.16 9.14
N ALA A 297 14.36 15.53 8.73
CA ALA A 297 15.69 16.16 8.64
C ALA A 297 15.76 17.33 7.64
N ASP A 298 14.98 17.27 6.55
CA ASP A 298 14.95 18.29 5.49
C ASP A 298 13.57 18.95 5.43
N GLY A 299 13.44 20.13 6.04
CA GLY A 299 12.20 20.91 6.05
C GLY A 299 11.18 20.49 7.11
N GLY A 300 11.44 19.44 7.91
CA GLY A 300 10.57 19.04 9.02
C GLY A 300 9.46 18.05 8.67
N ALA A 301 9.32 17.65 7.39
CA ALA A 301 8.33 16.67 6.93
C ALA A 301 8.66 16.15 5.52
N LEU A 302 7.84 15.23 5.00
CA LEU A 302 7.90 14.71 3.63
C LEU A 302 6.79 15.32 2.75
N PRO A 303 6.94 15.39 1.40
CA PRO A 303 8.14 15.14 0.62
C PRO A 303 9.20 16.21 0.89
N ASN A 304 10.45 15.90 0.51
CA ASN A 304 11.59 16.78 0.68
C ASN A 304 12.57 16.64 -0.50
N ARG A 305 13.83 17.07 -0.36
CA ARG A 305 14.81 17.00 -1.46
C ARG A 305 15.24 15.58 -1.83
N THR A 306 15.02 14.60 -0.95
CA THR A 306 15.47 13.20 -1.10
C THR A 306 14.32 12.21 -1.24
N VAL A 307 13.10 12.57 -0.81
CA VAL A 307 11.90 11.73 -0.89
C VAL A 307 10.80 12.41 -1.70
N GLY A 308 10.24 11.71 -2.70
CA GLY A 308 9.29 12.25 -3.68
C GLY A 308 7.81 12.20 -3.26
N SER A 309 7.49 11.55 -2.15
CA SER A 309 6.15 11.42 -1.57
C SER A 309 6.16 11.85 -0.10
N ASP A 310 4.99 12.21 0.44
CA ASP A 310 4.77 12.37 1.88
C ASP A 310 4.50 11.05 2.62
N HIS A 311 4.35 9.95 1.86
CA HIS A 311 4.23 8.60 2.40
C HIS A 311 5.54 7.82 2.30
N LEU A 312 5.67 6.79 3.13
CA LEU A 312 6.69 5.76 3.04
C LEU A 312 6.15 4.55 2.26
N PRO A 313 6.94 3.93 1.38
CA PRO A 313 6.58 2.64 0.82
C PRO A 313 6.60 1.57 1.93
N LEU A 314 5.61 0.68 1.93
CA LEU A 314 5.63 -0.54 2.72
C LEU A 314 5.93 -1.72 1.81
N MET A 315 6.81 -2.63 2.22
CA MET A 315 7.06 -3.87 1.48
C MET A 315 7.23 -5.06 2.43
N ALA A 316 6.63 -6.19 2.09
CA ALA A 316 6.78 -7.43 2.83
C ALA A 316 7.04 -8.60 1.88
N THR A 317 7.88 -9.54 2.31
CA THR A 317 8.03 -10.85 1.70
C THR A 317 7.07 -11.81 2.37
N PHE A 318 6.27 -12.50 1.58
CA PHE A 318 5.31 -13.50 2.02
C PHE A 318 5.73 -14.89 1.56
N VAL A 319 5.34 -15.90 2.32
CA VAL A 319 5.46 -17.31 1.96
C VAL A 319 4.11 -17.99 2.11
N PHE A 320 3.69 -18.70 1.06
CA PHE A 320 2.49 -19.54 1.11
C PHE A 320 2.74 -20.77 2.00
N LYS A 321 1.76 -21.11 2.85
CA LYS A 321 1.83 -22.27 3.76
C LYS A 321 1.58 -23.59 3.05
#